data_AF-A0A0S8CQQ4-F1
#
_entry.id   AF-A0A0S8CQQ4-F1
#
_cell.length_a   1.000
_cell.length_b   1.000
_cell.length_c   1.000
_cell.angle_alpha   90.00
_cell.angle_beta   90.00
_cell.angle_gamma   90.00
#
_symmetry.space_group_name_H-M   'P 1'
#
loop_
_entity.id
_entity.type
_entity.pdbx_description
1 polymer ?
#
loop_
_entity_poly.entity_id
_entity_poly.type
_entity_poly.pdbx_seq_one_letter_code
_entity_poly.pdbx_strand_id
1 'polypeptide(L)'
;MQPIHDNEIFAVFRGDRLEYQTKEGEDILLWDVQAWVGEDYNKLWFKSEGAWLTHEEKFEGAEVELLYSRNIATFWDLQLGIRHDFRPEPSRTFAALGVQGLAPYWFEVETTGYISEDGDVSANLEAEYDLLLSQRLILQPRFQTHIAIQEVEEYGVGQGINDIVLGLRLRYEIRREFAPYVGLSWSRKLGETADLAEAEGQDIDAFSFVIGIKVWF
;
A
#
# COMPACT_ATOMS: atom_id res chain seq x y z
N MET A 1 31.39 -8.07 -19.39
CA MET A 1 31.49 -9.02 -18.27
C MET A 1 30.29 -9.94 -18.39
N GLN A 2 30.49 -11.26 -18.51
CA GLN A 2 29.37 -12.20 -18.43
C GLN A 2 28.87 -12.20 -16.98
N PRO A 3 27.56 -12.11 -16.71
CA PRO A 3 27.05 -12.28 -15.37
C PRO A 3 27.35 -13.73 -14.92
N ILE A 4 27.98 -13.85 -13.76
CA ILE A 4 28.15 -15.12 -13.06
C ILE A 4 26.73 -15.57 -12.69
N HIS A 5 26.29 -16.69 -13.25
CA HIS A 5 24.99 -17.26 -12.92
C HIS A 5 25.11 -17.96 -11.57
N ASP A 6 24.80 -17.22 -10.50
CA ASP A 6 24.35 -17.82 -9.25
C ASP A 6 22.83 -17.58 -9.20
N ASN A 7 22.09 -18.40 -9.96
CA ASN A 7 20.65 -18.23 -10.15
C ASN A 7 19.89 -18.95 -9.03
N GLU A 8 20.18 -18.57 -7.79
CA GLU A 8 19.53 -19.14 -6.62
C GLU A 8 18.12 -18.56 -6.49
N ILE A 9 17.15 -19.41 -6.11
CA ILE A 9 15.78 -18.97 -5.86
C ILE A 9 15.71 -18.51 -4.42
N PHE A 10 15.36 -17.25 -4.24
CA PHE A 10 15.08 -16.66 -2.94
C PHE A 10 13.57 -16.58 -2.72
N ALA A 11 13.18 -16.65 -1.46
CA ALA A 11 11.82 -16.37 -1.02
C ALA A 11 11.90 -15.44 0.18
N VAL A 12 11.07 -14.40 0.18
CA VAL A 12 10.99 -13.43 1.28
C VAL A 12 9.53 -13.17 1.57
N PHE A 13 9.23 -13.03 2.85
CA PHE A 13 7.95 -12.50 3.33
C PHE A 13 8.20 -11.23 4.14
N ARG A 14 7.27 -10.29 4.04
CA ARG A 14 7.28 -9.04 4.79
C ARG A 14 5.86 -8.69 5.21
N GLY A 15 5.65 -8.49 6.50
CA GLY A 15 4.47 -7.81 7.03
C GLY A 15 4.85 -6.35 7.22
N ASP A 16 4.48 -5.51 6.26
CA ASP A 16 4.86 -4.11 6.24
C ASP A 16 4.12 -3.31 7.29
N ARG A 17 2.81 -3.53 7.35
CA ARG A 17 1.93 -2.89 8.30
C ARG A 17 1.08 -3.94 8.95
N LEU A 18 1.27 -4.11 10.25
CA LEU A 18 0.33 -4.80 11.13
C LEU A 18 -0.06 -3.75 12.17
N GLU A 19 -1.07 -2.96 11.86
CA GLU A 19 -1.39 -1.72 12.56
C GLU A 19 -2.73 -1.83 13.27
N TYR A 20 -2.77 -1.31 14.48
CA TYR A 20 -3.98 -0.86 15.13
C TYR A 20 -4.01 0.66 15.06
N GLN A 21 -5.04 1.21 14.43
CA GLN A 21 -5.27 2.64 14.30
C GLN A 21 -6.49 3.03 15.13
N THR A 22 -6.41 4.16 15.84
CA THR A 22 -7.52 4.70 16.62
C THR A 22 -7.81 6.14 16.21
N LYS A 23 -9.08 6.41 15.89
CA LYS A 23 -9.62 7.72 15.48
C LYS A 23 -10.91 7.99 16.26
N GLU A 24 -10.87 8.83 17.29
CA GLU A 24 -12.06 9.34 18.03
C GLU A 24 -13.23 8.35 18.26
N GLY A 25 -12.96 7.06 18.50
CA GLY A 25 -13.98 6.02 18.73
C GLY A 25 -14.24 5.07 17.55
N GLU A 26 -13.50 5.23 16.45
CA GLU A 26 -13.43 4.33 15.29
C GLU A 26 -12.03 3.69 15.25
N ASP A 27 -11.97 2.47 15.74
CA ASP A 27 -10.76 1.67 15.75
C ASP A 27 -10.70 0.75 14.50
N ILE A 28 -9.52 0.70 13.89
CA ILE A 28 -9.25 -0.06 12.66
C ILE A 28 -8.05 -0.98 12.91
N LEU A 29 -8.18 -2.24 12.49
CA LEU A 29 -7.06 -3.16 12.33
C LEU A 29 -6.68 -3.22 10.85
N LEU A 30 -5.46 -2.85 10.53
CA LEU A 30 -4.93 -2.83 9.16
C LEU A 30 -3.80 -3.84 9.02
N TRP A 31 -3.82 -4.58 7.92
CA TRP A 31 -2.69 -5.38 7.49
C TRP A 31 -2.26 -5.02 6.08
N ASP A 32 -0.95 -5.04 5.86
CA ASP A 32 -0.27 -4.97 4.57
C ASP A 32 0.86 -6.00 4.65
N VAL A 33 0.70 -7.07 3.88
CA VAL A 33 1.66 -8.17 3.82
C VAL A 33 2.01 -8.47 2.37
N GLN A 34 3.28 -8.77 2.15
CA GLN A 34 3.79 -9.13 0.84
C GLN A 34 4.78 -10.28 0.94
N ALA A 35 4.78 -11.11 -0.09
CA ALA A 35 5.74 -12.19 -0.26
C ALA A 35 6.23 -12.20 -1.69
N TRP A 36 7.50 -12.52 -1.90
CA TRP A 36 8.00 -12.77 -3.25
C TRP A 36 8.88 -14.00 -3.29
N VAL A 37 8.88 -14.66 -4.45
CA VAL A 37 9.73 -15.80 -4.75
C VAL A 37 10.32 -15.64 -6.14
N GLY A 38 11.62 -15.85 -6.28
CA GLY A 38 12.27 -15.77 -7.59
C GLY A 38 13.77 -15.57 -7.51
N GLU A 39 14.31 -15.22 -8.67
CA GLU A 39 15.73 -14.99 -8.92
C GLU A 39 16.02 -13.47 -8.87
N ASP A 40 17.27 -13.09 -9.14
CA ASP A 40 17.69 -11.68 -9.13
C ASP A 40 16.83 -10.77 -10.00
N TYR A 41 16.46 -11.26 -11.20
CA TYR A 41 15.76 -10.47 -12.21
C TYR A 41 14.27 -10.72 -12.32
N ASN A 42 13.78 -11.89 -11.92
CA ASN A 42 12.39 -12.31 -12.14
C ASN A 42 11.81 -12.83 -10.84
N LYS A 43 10.74 -12.19 -10.37
CA LYS A 43 10.09 -12.52 -9.09
C LYS A 43 8.59 -12.62 -9.28
N LEU A 44 7.96 -13.57 -8.60
CA LEU A 44 6.53 -13.61 -8.40
C LEU A 44 6.23 -13.01 -7.04
N TRP A 45 5.35 -12.01 -7.01
CA TRP A 45 4.91 -11.31 -5.82
C TRP A 45 3.47 -11.67 -5.52
N PHE A 46 3.18 -11.82 -4.24
CA PHE A 46 1.86 -11.89 -3.67
C PHE A 46 1.73 -10.76 -2.65
N LYS A 47 0.72 -9.92 -2.77
CA LYS A 47 0.40 -8.87 -1.81
C LYS A 47 -1.00 -9.09 -1.26
N SER A 48 -1.22 -8.74 -0.01
CA SER A 48 -2.54 -8.66 0.59
C SER A 48 -2.62 -7.48 1.52
N GLU A 49 -3.61 -6.64 1.27
CA GLU A 49 -3.94 -5.50 2.11
C GLU A 49 -5.38 -5.64 2.60
N GLY A 50 -5.66 -5.11 3.79
CA GLY A 50 -7.02 -4.89 4.21
C GLY A 50 -7.14 -4.16 5.54
N ALA A 51 -8.37 -3.72 5.78
CA ALA A 51 -8.78 -2.93 6.93
C ALA A 51 -10.05 -3.52 7.53
N TRP A 52 -10.02 -3.76 8.84
CA TRP A 52 -11.14 -4.29 9.62
C TRP A 52 -11.57 -3.26 10.65
N LEU A 53 -12.82 -2.81 10.56
CA LEU A 53 -13.44 -1.90 11.52
C LEU A 53 -13.88 -2.70 12.73
N THR A 54 -13.24 -2.48 13.89
CA THR A 54 -13.52 -3.30 15.08
C THR A 54 -14.87 -2.98 15.72
N HIS A 55 -15.40 -1.78 15.52
CA HIS A 55 -16.71 -1.39 16.06
C HIS A 55 -17.89 -1.95 15.28
N GLU A 56 -17.77 -1.99 13.96
CA GLU A 56 -18.82 -2.48 13.07
C GLU A 56 -18.69 -3.98 12.75
N GLU A 57 -17.61 -4.61 13.20
CA GLU A 57 -17.27 -6.01 12.92
C GLU A 57 -17.34 -6.34 11.42
N LYS A 58 -16.84 -5.41 10.58
CA LYS A 58 -16.85 -5.52 9.12
C LYS A 58 -15.49 -5.17 8.50
N PHE A 59 -15.22 -5.75 7.34
CA PHE A 59 -14.10 -5.32 6.50
C PHE A 59 -14.48 -4.03 5.77
N GLU A 60 -13.64 -3.01 5.92
CA GLU A 60 -13.70 -1.79 5.12
C GLU A 60 -13.07 -2.03 3.74
N GLY A 61 -11.91 -2.69 3.72
CA GLY A 61 -11.20 -3.09 2.50
C GLY A 61 -10.52 -4.44 2.69
N ALA A 62 -10.45 -5.21 1.62
CA ALA A 62 -9.73 -6.48 1.59
C ALA A 62 -9.38 -6.82 0.15
N GLU A 63 -8.09 -6.86 -0.15
CA GLU A 63 -7.58 -7.08 -1.49
C GLU A 63 -6.38 -8.02 -1.49
N VAL A 64 -6.16 -8.63 -2.66
CA VAL A 64 -4.99 -9.43 -2.95
C VAL A 64 -4.46 -9.09 -4.34
N GLU A 65 -3.14 -9.11 -4.48
CA GLU A 65 -2.47 -8.96 -5.76
C GLU A 65 -1.53 -10.13 -6.01
N LEU A 66 -1.48 -10.56 -7.27
CA LEU A 66 -0.49 -11.50 -7.78
C LEU A 66 0.22 -10.85 -8.96
N LEU A 67 1.50 -10.54 -8.78
CA LEU A 67 2.30 -9.78 -9.74
C LEU A 67 3.52 -10.56 -10.19
N TYR A 68 3.82 -10.48 -11.48
CA TYR A 68 5.12 -10.81 -12.02
C TYR A 68 5.97 -9.53 -12.07
N SER A 69 7.12 -9.59 -11.42
CA SER A 69 8.07 -8.49 -11.32
C SER A 69 9.34 -8.82 -12.09
N ARG A 70 9.82 -7.86 -12.88
CA ARG A 70 11.08 -7.95 -13.60
C ARG A 70 11.93 -6.71 -13.37
N ASN A 71 13.19 -6.93 -12.98
CA ASN A 71 14.15 -5.84 -12.87
C ASN A 71 14.48 -5.25 -14.25
N ILE A 72 14.20 -3.96 -14.43
CA ILE A 72 14.42 -3.22 -15.68
C ILE A 72 15.59 -2.23 -15.59
N ALA A 73 15.93 -1.80 -14.37
CA ALA A 73 17.10 -0.99 -14.07
C ALA A 73 17.60 -1.27 -12.65
N THR A 74 18.80 -0.81 -12.31
CA THR A 74 19.49 -1.12 -11.03
C THR A 74 18.64 -0.92 -9.77
N PHE A 75 17.67 -0.01 -9.79
CA PHE A 75 16.81 0.32 -8.66
C PHE A 75 15.32 0.28 -9.00
N TRP A 76 14.95 -0.29 -10.16
CA TRP A 76 13.58 -0.25 -10.66
C TRP A 76 13.14 -1.60 -11.20
N ASP A 77 12.01 -2.05 -10.68
CA ASP A 77 11.31 -3.24 -11.11
C ASP A 77 10.01 -2.83 -11.81
N LEU A 78 9.72 -3.48 -12.93
CA LEU A 78 8.43 -3.41 -13.60
C LEU A 78 7.55 -4.54 -13.08
N GLN A 79 6.31 -4.25 -12.74
CA GLN A 79 5.33 -5.22 -12.22
C GLN A 79 4.12 -5.31 -13.15
N LEU A 80 3.67 -6.52 -13.42
CA LEU A 80 2.47 -6.81 -14.20
C LEU A 80 1.72 -7.94 -13.53
N GLY A 81 0.41 -7.80 -13.33
CA GLY A 81 -0.36 -8.87 -12.74
C GLY A 81 -1.84 -8.59 -12.61
N ILE A 82 -2.43 -9.22 -11.62
CA ILE A 82 -3.85 -9.14 -11.32
C ILE A 82 -4.04 -8.71 -9.86
N ARG A 83 -5.05 -7.88 -9.64
CA ARG A 83 -5.55 -7.50 -8.32
C ARG A 83 -7.00 -7.92 -8.22
N HIS A 84 -7.41 -8.41 -7.06
CA HIS A 84 -8.80 -8.73 -6.77
C HIS A 84 -9.21 -8.15 -5.43
N ASP A 85 -10.25 -7.33 -5.46
CA ASP A 85 -10.81 -6.63 -4.33
C ASP A 85 -12.05 -7.40 -3.88
N PHE A 86 -11.97 -8.01 -2.69
CA PHE A 86 -13.11 -8.67 -2.07
C PHE A 86 -14.06 -7.66 -1.42
N ARG A 87 -13.52 -6.49 -1.03
CA ARG A 87 -14.24 -5.37 -0.46
C ARG A 87 -13.72 -4.05 -1.04
N PRO A 88 -14.58 -3.04 -1.23
CA PRO A 88 -16.05 -3.02 -1.02
C PRO A 88 -16.83 -4.02 -1.93
N GLU A 89 -18.09 -4.31 -1.59
CA GLU A 89 -18.98 -5.14 -2.42
C GLU A 89 -19.73 -4.26 -3.43
N PRO A 90 -19.91 -4.70 -4.68
CA PRO A 90 -19.48 -6.00 -5.24
C PRO A 90 -17.97 -6.11 -5.49
N SER A 91 -17.45 -7.34 -5.47
CA SER A 91 -16.01 -7.57 -5.68
C SER A 91 -15.55 -7.17 -7.09
N ARG A 92 -14.32 -6.68 -7.22
CA ARG A 92 -13.75 -6.24 -8.50
C ARG A 92 -12.41 -6.88 -8.81
N THR A 93 -12.18 -7.17 -10.07
CA THR A 93 -10.89 -7.65 -10.58
C THR A 93 -10.25 -6.62 -11.49
N PHE A 94 -8.94 -6.47 -11.37
CA PHE A 94 -8.16 -5.52 -12.13
C PHE A 94 -6.95 -6.17 -12.77
N ALA A 95 -6.60 -5.72 -13.97
CA ALA A 95 -5.25 -5.85 -14.49
C ALA A 95 -4.38 -4.74 -13.88
N ALA A 96 -3.21 -5.10 -13.37
CA ALA A 96 -2.28 -4.20 -12.71
C ALA A 96 -0.98 -4.07 -13.53
N LEU A 97 -0.51 -2.84 -13.74
CA LEU A 97 0.78 -2.53 -14.35
C LEU A 97 1.45 -1.42 -13.54
N GLY A 98 2.58 -1.72 -12.93
CA GLY A 98 3.25 -0.79 -12.03
C GLY A 98 4.76 -0.78 -12.15
N VAL A 99 5.38 0.18 -11.48
CA VAL A 99 6.80 0.27 -11.27
C VAL A 99 7.07 0.46 -9.78
N GLN A 100 8.05 -0.26 -9.27
CA GLN A 100 8.49 -0.18 -7.87
C GLN A 100 10.00 0.01 -7.85
N GLY A 101 10.49 0.91 -7.00
CA GLY A 101 11.92 1.15 -6.96
C GLY A 101 12.40 2.18 -5.96
N LEU A 102 13.73 2.38 -5.95
CA LEU A 102 14.39 3.44 -5.20
C LEU A 102 14.68 4.62 -6.14
N ALA A 103 13.94 5.71 -5.94
CA ALA A 103 14.14 6.96 -6.64
C ALA A 103 15.37 7.73 -6.10
N PRO A 104 15.89 8.73 -6.85
CA PRO A 104 16.97 9.60 -6.36
C PRO A 104 16.67 10.13 -4.96
N TYR A 105 17.72 10.29 -4.15
CA TYR A 105 17.64 10.61 -2.72
C TYR A 105 17.15 9.49 -1.79
N TRP A 106 16.96 8.26 -2.28
CA TRP A 106 16.57 7.06 -1.50
C TRP A 106 15.09 7.02 -1.09
N PHE A 107 14.21 7.60 -1.91
CA PHE A 107 12.78 7.41 -1.76
C PHE A 107 12.38 6.03 -2.28
N GLU A 108 11.67 5.25 -1.48
CA GLU A 108 10.96 4.07 -1.94
C GLU A 108 9.68 4.56 -2.63
N VAL A 109 9.53 4.28 -3.92
CA VAL A 109 8.41 4.73 -4.73
C VAL A 109 7.76 3.54 -5.39
N GLU A 110 6.44 3.47 -5.27
CA GLU A 110 5.59 2.53 -6.00
C GLU A 110 4.51 3.31 -6.74
N THR A 111 4.24 2.92 -7.98
CA THR A 111 3.17 3.49 -8.78
C THR A 111 2.58 2.39 -9.64
N THR A 112 1.30 2.09 -9.46
CA THR A 112 0.59 1.05 -10.20
C THR A 112 -0.65 1.64 -10.84
N GLY A 113 -0.81 1.40 -12.14
CA GLY A 113 -2.05 1.64 -12.87
C GLY A 113 -2.89 0.38 -12.89
N TYR A 114 -4.20 0.55 -12.75
CA TYR A 114 -5.18 -0.52 -12.74
C TYR A 114 -6.24 -0.29 -13.83
N ILE A 115 -6.71 -1.39 -14.40
CA ILE A 115 -7.86 -1.41 -15.32
C ILE A 115 -8.83 -2.47 -14.80
N SER A 116 -10.05 -2.06 -14.42
CA SER A 116 -11.09 -2.96 -13.91
C SER A 116 -11.67 -3.83 -15.04
N GLU A 117 -12.36 -4.90 -14.66
CA GLU A 117 -13.14 -5.73 -15.60
C GLU A 117 -14.26 -4.96 -16.32
N ASP A 118 -14.75 -3.89 -15.71
CA ASP A 118 -15.74 -2.97 -16.28
C ASP A 118 -15.13 -1.85 -17.14
N GLY A 119 -13.80 -1.74 -17.18
CA GLY A 119 -13.05 -0.79 -17.99
C GLY A 119 -12.68 0.53 -17.29
N ASP A 120 -12.89 0.63 -15.98
CA ASP A 120 -12.48 1.77 -15.17
C ASP A 120 -10.96 1.77 -14.99
N VAL A 121 -10.36 2.94 -15.13
CA VAL A 121 -8.92 3.12 -15.04
C VAL A 121 -8.61 3.94 -13.80
N SER A 122 -7.74 3.40 -12.96
CA SER A 122 -7.23 4.06 -11.77
C SER A 122 -5.72 3.91 -11.66
N ALA A 123 -5.12 4.67 -10.76
CA ALA A 123 -3.72 4.56 -10.41
C ALA A 123 -3.53 4.85 -8.93
N ASN A 124 -2.57 4.17 -8.32
CA ASN A 124 -2.05 4.50 -7.00
C ASN A 124 -0.61 5.02 -7.13
N LEU A 125 -0.22 5.87 -6.19
CA LEU A 125 1.16 6.27 -6.00
C LEU A 125 1.46 6.25 -4.51
N GLU A 126 2.53 5.56 -4.16
CA GLU A 126 3.08 5.51 -2.81
C GLU A 126 4.53 5.97 -2.82
N ALA A 127 4.89 6.78 -1.83
CA ALA A 127 6.25 7.21 -1.59
C ALA A 127 6.58 7.13 -0.09
N GLU A 128 7.67 6.46 0.23
CA GLU A 128 8.20 6.34 1.59
C GLU A 128 9.65 6.80 1.66
N TYR A 129 10.08 7.19 2.86
CA TYR A 129 11.46 7.58 3.09
C TYR A 129 11.94 7.18 4.49
N ASP A 130 12.99 6.37 4.58
CA ASP A 130 13.54 5.93 5.86
C ASP A 130 14.63 6.89 6.38
N LEU A 131 14.26 7.80 7.29
CA LEU A 131 15.19 8.68 8.01
C LEU A 131 15.82 7.94 9.19
N LEU A 132 17.10 7.58 9.06
CA LEU A 132 17.86 6.99 10.16
C LEU A 132 18.19 8.05 11.22
N LEU A 133 17.40 8.09 12.30
CA LEU A 133 17.69 8.92 13.47
C LEU A 133 18.82 8.32 14.32
N SER A 134 18.90 6.99 14.35
CA SER A 134 20.02 6.23 14.94
C SER A 134 20.21 4.90 14.20
N GLN A 135 21.11 4.04 14.68
CA GLN A 135 21.32 2.70 14.07
C GLN A 135 20.09 1.77 14.14
N ARG A 136 19.10 2.08 14.99
CA ARG A 136 17.90 1.27 15.23
C ARG A 136 16.60 2.08 15.30
N LEU A 137 16.67 3.39 15.18
CA LEU A 137 15.52 4.29 15.27
C LEU A 137 15.36 4.97 13.91
N ILE A 138 14.22 4.70 13.26
CA ILE A 138 13.91 5.18 11.91
C ILE A 138 12.63 5.99 11.98
N LEU A 139 12.65 7.18 11.39
CA LEU A 139 11.44 7.96 11.15
C LEU A 139 11.05 7.80 9.69
N GLN A 140 9.85 7.30 9.44
CA GLN A 140 9.37 6.98 8.11
C GLN A 140 8.14 7.84 7.78
N PRO A 141 8.32 9.01 7.13
CA PRO A 141 7.22 9.64 6.42
C PRO A 141 6.77 8.78 5.24
N ARG A 142 5.45 8.70 5.04
CA ARG A 142 4.77 8.02 3.94
C ARG A 142 3.77 8.98 3.32
N PHE A 143 3.71 8.97 2.00
CA PHE A 143 2.70 9.63 1.19
C PHE A 143 2.03 8.58 0.31
N GLN A 144 0.71 8.59 0.25
CA GLN A 144 -0.06 7.77 -0.67
C GLN A 144 -1.20 8.61 -1.27
N THR A 145 -1.53 8.33 -2.52
CA THR A 145 -2.66 8.96 -3.21
C THR A 145 -3.25 8.00 -4.24
N HIS A 146 -4.57 8.08 -4.41
CA HIS A 146 -5.31 7.34 -5.43
C HIS A 146 -5.90 8.30 -6.46
N ILE A 147 -5.90 7.88 -7.71
CA ILE A 147 -6.38 8.66 -8.85
C ILE A 147 -7.29 7.76 -9.69
N ALA A 148 -8.46 8.25 -10.07
CA ALA A 148 -9.36 7.59 -10.99
C ALA A 148 -9.64 8.47 -12.22
N ILE A 149 -9.70 7.86 -13.40
CA ILE A 149 -10.04 8.57 -14.64
C ILE A 149 -11.55 8.71 -14.80
N GLN A 150 -12.32 7.77 -14.23
CA GLN A 150 -13.78 7.76 -14.26
C GLN A 150 -14.31 7.77 -12.83
N GLU A 151 -15.48 8.39 -12.67
CA GLU A 151 -16.30 8.24 -11.48
C GLU A 151 -16.97 6.86 -11.47
N VAL A 152 -16.93 6.19 -10.33
CA VAL A 152 -17.57 4.91 -10.04
C VAL A 152 -18.30 5.03 -8.70
N GLU A 153 -19.48 5.65 -8.73
CA GLU A 153 -20.33 5.93 -7.55
C GLU A 153 -20.58 4.70 -6.68
N GLU A 154 -20.73 3.51 -7.28
CA GLU A 154 -20.97 2.23 -6.58
C GLU A 154 -19.89 1.94 -5.51
N TYR A 155 -18.69 2.49 -5.68
CA TYR A 155 -17.56 2.30 -4.76
C TYR A 155 -17.15 3.60 -4.04
N GLY A 156 -17.94 4.66 -4.16
CA GLY A 156 -17.63 5.97 -3.61
C GLY A 156 -16.36 6.60 -4.20
N VAL A 157 -16.02 6.26 -5.45
CA VAL A 157 -14.83 6.77 -6.14
C VAL A 157 -15.25 7.83 -7.15
N GLY A 158 -14.87 9.09 -6.94
CA GLY A 158 -15.07 10.18 -7.90
C GLY A 158 -13.98 10.23 -8.97
N GLN A 159 -14.17 11.08 -9.99
CA GLN A 159 -13.14 11.33 -11.00
C GLN A 159 -12.03 12.24 -10.44
N GLY A 160 -10.77 11.95 -10.78
CA GLY A 160 -9.60 12.74 -10.43
C GLY A 160 -8.80 12.18 -9.26
N ILE A 161 -8.19 13.05 -8.46
CA ILE A 161 -7.46 12.64 -7.25
C ILE A 161 -8.49 12.35 -6.17
N ASN A 162 -8.54 11.10 -5.71
CA ASN A 162 -9.56 10.61 -4.79
C ASN A 162 -9.22 10.97 -3.34
N ASP A 163 -7.96 10.80 -2.95
CA ASP A 163 -7.50 11.05 -1.60
C ASP A 163 -5.99 11.35 -1.54
N ILE A 164 -5.60 11.87 -0.37
CA ILE A 164 -4.21 11.96 0.06
C ILE A 164 -4.13 11.33 1.45
N VAL A 165 -3.18 10.42 1.64
CA VAL A 165 -2.82 9.85 2.93
C VAL A 165 -1.38 10.23 3.26
N LEU A 166 -1.21 10.91 4.39
CA LEU A 166 0.08 11.23 4.99
C LEU A 166 0.25 10.42 6.25
N GLY A 167 1.37 9.72 6.35
CA GLY A 167 1.70 8.99 7.56
C GLY A 167 3.09 9.30 8.05
N LEU A 168 3.28 9.15 9.36
CA LEU A 168 4.57 9.30 9.99
C LEU A 168 4.74 8.20 11.04
N ARG A 169 5.61 7.22 10.76
CA ARG A 169 5.94 6.13 11.69
C ARG A 169 7.31 6.36 12.32
N LEU A 170 7.39 6.26 13.64
CA LEU A 170 8.63 6.16 14.39
C LEU A 170 8.88 4.69 14.74
N ARG A 171 9.78 4.05 13.99
CA ARG A 171 10.07 2.62 14.04
C ARG A 171 11.34 2.35 14.83
N TYR A 172 11.26 1.37 15.73
CA TYR A 172 12.40 0.89 16.51
C TYR A 172 12.71 -0.57 16.18
N GLU A 173 13.89 -0.83 15.64
CA GLU A 173 14.34 -2.18 15.28
C GLU A 173 14.94 -2.88 16.50
N ILE A 174 14.14 -3.73 17.16
CA ILE A 174 14.66 -4.63 18.19
C ILE A 174 15.67 -5.59 17.54
N ARG A 175 15.27 -6.12 16.37
CA ARG A 175 16.10 -6.81 15.38
C ARG A 175 15.66 -6.32 14.00
N ARG A 176 16.42 -6.61 12.94
CA ARG A 176 16.09 -6.10 11.60
C ARG A 176 14.75 -6.65 11.12
N GLU A 177 14.45 -7.88 11.50
CA GLU A 177 13.31 -8.71 11.14
C GLU A 177 12.06 -8.40 11.99
N PHE A 178 12.20 -7.64 13.08
CA PHE A 178 11.12 -7.32 14.00
C PHE A 178 11.26 -5.90 14.54
N ALA A 179 10.38 -5.01 14.06
CA ALA A 179 10.47 -3.58 14.31
C ALA A 179 9.09 -3.01 14.69
N PRO A 180 8.76 -2.92 16.00
CA PRO A 180 7.58 -2.18 16.45
C PRO A 180 7.70 -0.69 16.14
N TYR A 181 6.56 -0.03 15.97
CA TYR A 181 6.49 1.40 15.75
C TYR A 181 5.22 2.01 16.34
N VAL A 182 5.30 3.32 16.55
CA VAL A 182 4.15 4.18 16.81
C VAL A 182 4.13 5.26 15.74
N GLY A 183 2.96 5.82 15.45
CA GLY A 183 2.85 6.80 14.40
C GLY A 183 1.56 7.58 14.40
N LEU A 184 1.46 8.43 13.40
CA LEU A 184 0.30 9.22 13.07
C LEU A 184 -0.07 8.94 11.62
N SER A 185 -1.36 8.88 11.34
CA SER A 185 -1.91 8.82 9.99
C SER A 185 -2.91 9.94 9.84
N TRP A 186 -2.84 10.68 8.74
CA TRP A 186 -3.83 11.66 8.35
C TRP A 186 -4.25 11.35 6.92
N SER A 187 -5.56 11.21 6.70
CA SER A 187 -6.12 11.03 5.37
C SER A 187 -7.14 12.11 5.08
N ARG A 188 -7.24 12.47 3.80
CA ARG A 188 -8.24 13.40 3.31
C ARG A 188 -8.75 12.97 1.94
N LYS A 189 -10.07 12.80 1.81
CA LYS A 189 -10.77 12.64 0.53
C LYS A 189 -10.83 13.98 -0.21
N LEU A 190 -10.73 13.95 -1.53
CA LEU A 190 -10.63 15.14 -2.37
C LEU A 190 -11.60 15.07 -3.56
N GLY A 191 -11.91 16.23 -4.14
CA GLY A 191 -12.72 16.34 -5.35
C GLY A 191 -14.08 15.67 -5.22
N GLU A 192 -14.51 15.01 -6.31
CA GLU A 192 -15.79 14.30 -6.37
C GLU A 192 -15.86 13.16 -5.34
N THR A 193 -14.73 12.52 -5.00
CA THR A 193 -14.70 11.51 -3.92
C THR A 193 -15.07 12.11 -2.56
N ALA A 194 -14.68 13.36 -2.29
CA ALA A 194 -15.09 14.05 -1.07
C ALA A 194 -16.59 14.36 -1.08
N ASP A 195 -17.12 14.83 -2.21
CA ASP A 195 -18.53 15.16 -2.38
C ASP A 195 -19.42 13.91 -2.18
N LEU A 196 -19.02 12.77 -2.73
CA LEU A 196 -19.69 11.47 -2.54
C LEU A 196 -19.68 11.04 -1.06
N ALA A 197 -18.53 11.14 -0.39
CA ALA A 197 -18.39 10.79 1.01
C ALA A 197 -19.27 11.67 1.92
N GLU A 198 -19.30 12.98 1.70
CA GLU A 198 -20.17 13.89 2.46
C GLU A 198 -21.66 13.59 2.23
N ALA A 199 -22.04 13.23 0.99
CA ALA A 199 -23.43 12.87 0.66
C ALA A 199 -23.89 11.61 1.41
N GLU A 200 -22.98 10.68 1.71
CA GLU A 200 -23.22 9.49 2.52
C GLU A 200 -23.07 9.73 4.04
N GLY A 201 -22.70 10.95 4.45
CA GLY A 201 -22.47 11.30 5.85
C GLY A 201 -21.16 10.75 6.41
N GLN A 202 -20.20 10.40 5.56
CA GLN A 202 -18.86 9.97 5.93
C GLN A 202 -17.95 11.19 6.17
N ASP A 203 -16.94 11.03 7.04
CA ASP A 203 -15.92 12.05 7.21
C ASP A 203 -14.97 12.08 6.00
N ILE A 204 -14.66 13.29 5.53
CA ILE A 204 -13.67 13.50 4.46
C ILE A 204 -12.23 13.70 4.98
N ASP A 205 -12.05 13.92 6.28
CA ASP A 205 -10.76 14.05 6.94
C ASP A 205 -10.70 13.07 8.12
N ALA A 206 -9.62 12.32 8.24
CA ALA A 206 -9.38 11.45 9.38
C ALA A 206 -7.97 11.60 9.91
N PHE A 207 -7.84 11.62 11.24
CA PHE A 207 -6.55 11.60 11.93
C PHE A 207 -6.53 10.45 12.92
N SER A 208 -5.52 9.59 12.80
CA SER A 208 -5.41 8.36 13.58
C SER A 208 -4.06 8.27 14.27
N PHE A 209 -4.08 7.81 15.52
CA PHE A 209 -2.87 7.32 16.18
C PHE A 209 -2.65 5.86 15.78
N VAL A 210 -1.40 5.50 15.51
CA VAL A 210 -1.02 4.19 15.00
C VAL A 210 -0.09 3.50 15.99
N ILE A 211 -0.37 2.25 16.29
CA ILE A 211 0.59 1.32 16.92
C ILE A 211 0.69 0.12 15.98
N GLY A 212 1.90 -0.26 15.59
CA GLY A 212 2.06 -1.37 14.67
C GLY A 212 3.40 -2.06 14.77
N ILE A 213 3.53 -3.12 13.98
CA ILE A 213 4.75 -3.92 13.90
C ILE A 213 5.07 -4.18 12.43
N LYS A 214 6.34 -4.00 12.07
CA LYS A 214 6.91 -4.44 10.79
C LYS A 214 7.75 -5.69 11.02
N VAL A 215 7.54 -6.70 10.18
CA VAL A 215 8.28 -7.98 10.24
C VAL A 215 8.74 -8.43 8.86
N TRP A 216 9.85 -9.15 8.77
CA TRP A 216 10.25 -9.83 7.52
C TRP A 216 11.11 -11.07 7.81
N PHE A 217 11.10 -12.06 6.90
CA PHE A 217 11.86 -13.31 6.99
C PHE A 217 12.14 -13.92 5.62
#